data_AF-A0A382AWN0-F1
#
_entry.id   AF-A0A382AWN0-F1
#
_cell.length_a   1.000
_cell.length_b   1.000
_cell.length_c   1.000
_cell.angle_alpha   90.00
_cell.angle_beta   90.00
_cell.angle_gamma   90.00
#
_symmetry.space_group_name_H-M   'P 1'
#
loop_
_entity.id
_entity.type
_entity.pdbx_description
1 polymer ?
#
loop_
_entity_poly.entity_id
_entity_poly.type
_entity_poly.pdbx_seq_one_letter_code
_entity_poly.pdbx_strand_id
1 'polypeptide(L)' 'MEKRMHDVLSRFSRSKAKEKREKAMRHVLVKAVNVNGNGTSGYTLKKGPNKGKILKHLKVKHPNNI' A
#
# COMPACT_ATOMS: atom_id res chain seq x y z
N MET A 1 4.91 27.24 37.26
CA MET A 1 3.91 26.48 36.47
C MET A 1 4.34 26.34 35.00
N GLU A 2 5.00 27.35 34.41
CA GLU A 2 5.45 27.35 33.01
C GLU A 2 6.38 26.20 32.60
N LYS A 3 7.38 25.84 33.42
CA LYS A 3 8.32 24.74 33.10
C LYS A 3 7.60 23.41 32.82
N ARG A 4 6.52 23.12 33.55
CA ARG A 4 5.72 21.90 33.37
C ARG A 4 4.99 21.87 32.04
N MET A 5 4.42 22.98 31.60
CA MET A 5 3.73 23.04 30.30
C MET A 5 4.71 22.92 29.14
N HIS A 6 5.89 23.55 29.27
CA HIS A 6 6.96 23.41 28.29
C HIS A 6 7.44 21.95 28.16
N ASP A 7 7.60 21.24 29.29
CA ASP A 7 7.97 19.83 29.30
C ASP A 7 6.91 18.93 28.63
N VAL A 8 5.62 19.22 28.85
CA VAL A 8 4.52 18.47 28.21
C VAL A 8 4.54 18.67 26.70
N LEU A 9 4.69 19.91 26.23
CA LEU A 9 4.77 20.23 24.80
C LEU A 9 6.03 19.62 24.14
N SER A 10 7.17 19.66 24.84
CA SER A 10 8.42 19.04 24.39
C SER A 10 8.31 17.52 24.28
N ARG A 11 7.63 16.87 25.23
CA ARG A 11 7.35 15.43 25.17
C ARG A 11 6.41 15.07 24.03
N PHE A 12 5.37 15.86 23.81
CA PHE A 12 4.42 15.65 22.72
C PHE A 12 5.06 15.83 21.34
N SER A 13 5.89 16.85 21.16
CA SER A 13 6.59 17.06 19.88
C SER A 13 7.55 15.90 19.57
N ARG A 14 8.28 15.41 20.58
CA ARG A 14 9.16 14.23 20.48
C ARG A 14 8.38 12.95 20.14
N SER A 15 7.22 12.72 20.75
CA SER A 15 6.40 11.53 20.46
C SER A 15 5.85 11.57 19.04
N LYS A 16 5.39 12.74 18.56
CA LYS A 16 4.93 12.92 17.17
C LYS A 16 6.04 12.75 16.15
N ALA A 17 7.25 13.23 16.44
CA ALA A 17 8.41 13.01 15.60
C ALA A 17 8.77 11.50 15.50
N LYS A 18 8.69 10.77 16.62
CA LYS A 18 8.89 9.31 16.65
C LYS A 18 7.82 8.57 15.83
N GLU A 19 6.55 8.91 16.01
CA GLU A 19 5.42 8.32 15.27
C GLU A 19 5.58 8.51 13.74
N LYS A 20 5.95 9.73 13.31
CA LYS A 20 6.20 10.04 11.89
C LYS A 20 7.35 9.20 11.32
N ARG A 21 8.43 9.04 12.09
CA ARG A 21 9.58 8.20 11.71
C ARG A 21 9.18 6.74 11.57
N GLU A 22 8.46 6.19 12.55
CA GLU A 22 7.98 4.80 12.50
C GLU A 22 7.05 4.56 11.32
N LYS A 23 6.14 5.50 11.02
CA LYS A 23 5.27 5.41 9.84
C LYS A 23 6.07 5.39 8.54
N ALA A 24 7.05 6.27 8.39
CA ALA A 24 7.93 6.29 7.22
C ALA A 24 8.71 4.98 7.07
N MET A 25 9.27 4.46 8.17
CA MET A 25 9.97 3.17 8.18
C MET A 25 9.02 2.02 7.79
N ARG A 26 7.78 2.01 8.27
CA ARG A 26 6.76 1.02 7.84
C ARG A 26 6.47 1.11 6.35
N HIS A 27 6.36 2.31 5.77
CA HIS A 27 6.14 2.46 4.32
C HIS A 27 7.34 1.98 3.48
N VAL A 28 8.56 2.09 4.00
CA VAL A 28 9.78 1.61 3.31
C VAL A 28 9.98 0.10 3.49
N LEU A 29 9.76 -0.42 4.69
CA LEU A 29 9.95 -1.83 5.03
C LEU A 29 8.81 -2.72 4.51
N VAL A 30 7.57 -2.22 4.53
CA VAL A 30 6.44 -2.84 3.83
C VAL A 30 6.55 -2.43 2.37
N LYS A 31 7.54 -3.02 1.69
CA LYS A 31 7.64 -2.98 0.24
C LYS A 31 6.39 -3.67 -0.28
N ALA A 32 5.34 -2.88 -0.55
CA ALA A 32 4.11 -3.40 -1.12
C ALA A 32 4.52 -4.22 -2.34
N VAL A 33 4.25 -5.52 -2.31
CA VAL A 33 4.54 -6.40 -3.43
C VAL A 33 3.88 -5.74 -4.64
N ASN A 34 4.63 -5.59 -5.73
CA ASN A 34 4.13 -4.92 -6.91
C ASN A 34 3.01 -5.79 -7.52
N VAL A 35 1.80 -5.61 -7.01
CA VAL A 35 0.61 -6.40 -7.33
C VAL A 35 0.21 -6.26 -8.80
N ASN A 36 0.84 -5.34 -9.55
CA ASN A 36 0.65 -5.15 -10.99
C ASN A 36 1.94 -4.69 -11.69
N GLY A 37 3.08 -5.30 -11.37
CA GLY A 37 4.34 -5.01 -12.06
C GLY A 37 4.32 -5.54 -13.49
N ASN A 38 3.87 -4.73 -14.45
CA ASN A 38 3.80 -5.00 -15.89
C ASN A 38 3.00 -6.26 -16.31
N GLY A 39 2.35 -6.98 -15.40
CA GLY A 39 1.49 -8.12 -15.69
C GLY A 39 0.03 -7.75 -15.49
N THR A 40 -0.66 -7.39 -16.56
CA THR A 40 -2.13 -7.32 -16.55
C THR A 40 -2.70 -8.65 -16.04
N SER A 41 -3.63 -8.62 -15.09
CA SER A 41 -4.31 -9.79 -14.48
C SER A 41 -5.25 -10.54 -15.46
N GLY A 42 -4.95 -10.50 -16.75
CA GLY A 42 -5.75 -11.11 -17.81
C GLY A 42 -4.85 -11.84 -18.80
N TYR A 43 -5.31 -13.02 -19.23
CA TYR A 43 -4.66 -13.76 -20.31
C TYR A 43 -4.70 -12.92 -21.60
N THR A 44 -3.54 -12.49 -22.07
CA THR A 44 -3.40 -11.86 -23.39
C THR A 44 -3.27 -12.95 -24.46
N LEU A 45 -4.08 -12.84 -25.51
CA LEU A 45 -3.99 -13.76 -26.65
C LEU A 45 -2.68 -13.51 -27.41
N LYS A 46 -1.81 -14.52 -27.48
CA LYS A 46 -0.52 -14.43 -28.18
C LYS A 46 -0.62 -14.59 -29.70
N LYS A 47 -1.68 -15.21 -30.23
CA LYS A 47 -1.90 -15.50 -31.67
C LYS A 47 -3.39 -15.46 -32.04
N GLY A 48 -3.70 -15.27 -33.33
CA GLY A 48 -5.07 -15.26 -33.87
C GLY A 48 -5.65 -13.85 -34.14
N PRO A 49 -6.87 -13.75 -34.71
CA PRO A 49 -7.50 -12.48 -35.11
C PRO A 49 -7.79 -11.52 -33.95
N ASN A 50 -7.78 -12.03 -32.71
CA ASN A 50 -7.96 -11.25 -31.48
C ASN A 50 -6.66 -11.16 -30.65
N LYS A 51 -5.49 -11.37 -31.28
CA LYS A 51 -4.17 -11.23 -30.64
C LYS A 51 -4.03 -9.84 -30.01
N GLY A 52 -3.51 -9.79 -28.78
CA GLY A 52 -3.34 -8.54 -28.02
C GLY A 52 -4.59 -8.06 -27.26
N LYS A 53 -5.76 -8.67 -27.48
CA LYS A 53 -6.97 -8.37 -26.69
C LYS A 53 -6.96 -9.14 -25.36
N ILE A 54 -7.49 -8.50 -24.32
CA ILE A 54 -7.71 -9.09 -22.99
C ILE A 54 -9.07 -9.79 -23.02
N LEU A 55 -9.09 -11.12 -22.94
CA LEU A 55 -10.32 -11.92 -23.04
C LEU A 55 -11.21 -11.83 -21.78
N LYS A 56 -10.59 -11.78 -20.60
CA LYS A 56 -11.30 -11.76 -19.32
C LYS A 56 -10.34 -11.32 -18.21
N HIS A 57 -10.80 -10.44 -17.32
CA HIS A 57 -10.13 -10.25 -16.03
C HIS A 57 -10.35 -11.49 -15.16
N LEU A 58 -9.30 -12.03 -14.54
CA LEU A 58 -9.43 -13.09 -13.55
C LEU A 58 -10.25 -12.57 -12.36
N LYS A 59 -11.57 -12.83 -12.36
CA LYS A 59 -12.43 -12.59 -11.21
C LYS A 59 -12.43 -13.85 -10.36
N VAL A 60 -11.56 -13.91 -9.36
CA VAL A 60 -11.63 -14.96 -8.33
C VAL A 60 -12.90 -14.69 -7.53
N LYS A 61 -13.86 -15.64 -7.57
CA LYS A 61 -15.01 -15.60 -6.66
C LYS A 61 -14.51 -16.00 -5.28
N HIS A 62 -14.32 -15.02 -4.39
CA HIS A 62 -14.03 -15.32 -2.99
C HIS A 62 -15.33 -15.81 -2.33
N PRO A 63 -15.30 -16.82 -1.44
CA PRO A 63 -16.49 -17.28 -0.71
C PRO A 63 -17.06 -16.26 0.28
N ASN A 64 -16.50 -15.04 0.32
CA ASN A 64 -17.01 -13.97 1.17
C ASN A 64 -17.75 -12.96 0.29
N ASN A 65 -18.95 -13.34 -0.12
CA ASN A 65 -19.97 -12.41 -0.60
C ASN A 65 -20.76 -11.98 0.64
N ILE A 66 -20.58 -10.73 1.07
CA ILE A 66 -21.52 -10.04 1.96
C ILE A 66 -22.59 -9.41 1.09
#